data_AF-A0A5E4ARK3-F1
#
_entry.id   AF-A0A5E4ARK3-F1
#
_cell.length_a   1.000
_cell.length_b   1.000
_cell.length_c   1.000
_cell.angle_alpha   90.00
_cell.angle_beta   90.00
_cell.angle_gamma   90.00
#
_symmetry.space_group_name_H-M   'P 1'
#
loop_
_entity.id
_entity.type
_entity.pdbx_description
1 polymer ?
#
loop_
_entity_poly.entity_id
_entity_poly.type
_entity_poly.pdbx_seq_one_letter_code
_entity_poly.pdbx_strand_id
1 'polypeptide(L)'
;MPVVTHRLRDPDINPCLLESDASSRCMDENNYDKERCSSYFLKYKNCRRFWNSIMIQRRQNGVTPFMPTAAERDEILGAMGKMPY
;
A
#
# COMPACT_ATOMS: atom_id res chain seq x y z
N MET A 1 8.53 -23.08 6.08
CA MET A 1 9.22 -22.10 5.21
C MET A 1 8.66 -20.70 5.48
N PRO A 2 9.37 -19.76 6.14
CA PRO A 2 8.75 -18.49 6.57
C PRO A 2 9.43 -17.19 6.07
N VAL A 3 10.28 -17.22 5.04
CA VAL A 3 11.04 -16.01 4.66
C VAL A 3 10.24 -15.06 3.75
N VAL A 4 9.25 -15.56 3.00
CA VAL A 4 8.52 -14.75 2.01
C VAL A 4 7.42 -13.90 2.66
N THR A 5 6.80 -14.37 3.75
CA THR A 5 5.70 -13.66 4.43
C THR A 5 6.17 -12.41 5.20
N HIS A 6 7.44 -12.36 5.61
CA HIS A 6 7.98 -11.22 6.37
C HIS A 6 8.22 -9.98 5.50
N ARG A 7 8.64 -10.15 4.23
CA ARG A 7 8.82 -9.03 3.28
C ARG A 7 7.50 -8.37 2.89
N LEU A 8 6.41 -9.13 2.91
CA LEU A 8 5.08 -8.63 2.58
C LEU A 8 4.46 -7.78 3.69
N ARG A 9 5.00 -7.86 4.92
CA ARG A 9 4.61 -7.09 6.12
C ARG A 9 5.57 -5.96 6.45
N ASP A 10 6.62 -5.78 5.65
CA ASP A 10 7.62 -4.75 5.87
C ASP A 10 7.05 -3.38 5.47
N PRO A 11 6.89 -2.43 6.41
CA PRO A 11 6.37 -1.10 6.14
C PRO A 11 7.22 -0.34 5.13
N ASP A 12 8.52 -0.64 5.02
CA ASP A 12 9.39 0.03 4.06
C ASP A 12 9.26 -0.53 2.64
N ILE A 13 8.78 -1.76 2.48
CA ILE A 13 8.61 -2.40 1.17
C ILE A 13 7.18 -2.25 0.64
N ASN A 14 6.17 -2.37 1.50
CA ASN A 14 4.77 -2.35 1.09
C ASN A 14 4.05 -1.13 1.68
N PRO A 15 3.80 -0.07 0.89
CA PRO A 15 3.08 1.09 1.39
C PRO A 15 1.57 0.85 1.60
N CYS A 16 1.06 -0.31 1.15
CA CYS A 16 -0.36 -0.64 1.18
C CYS A 16 -0.68 -1.77 2.17
N LEU A 17 0.10 -1.88 3.24
CA LEU A 17 -0.08 -2.90 4.28
C LEU A 17 -1.43 -2.80 4.97
N LEU A 18 -1.84 -1.59 5.35
CA LEU A 18 -3.11 -1.36 6.04
C LEU A 18 -4.30 -1.84 5.19
N GLU A 19 -4.29 -1.51 3.90
CA GLU A 19 -5.34 -1.96 2.98
C GLU A 19 -5.28 -3.46 2.71
N SER A 20 -4.08 -4.04 2.67
CA SER A 20 -3.89 -5.49 2.53
C SER A 20 -4.46 -6.23 3.75
N ASP A 21 -4.11 -5.79 4.96
CA ASP A 21 -4.60 -6.36 6.22
C ASP A 21 -6.12 -6.22 6.34
N ALA A 22 -6.66 -5.04 6.00
CA ALA A 22 -8.10 -4.80 6.00
C ALA A 22 -8.83 -5.72 5.01
N SER A 23 -8.27 -5.92 3.80
CA SER A 23 -8.84 -6.84 2.82
C SER A 23 -8.79 -8.30 3.28
N SER A 24 -7.68 -8.73 3.92
CA SER A 24 -7.55 -10.07 4.48
C SER A 24 -8.53 -10.30 5.63
N ARG A 25 -8.67 -9.34 6.54
CA ARG A 25 -9.61 -9.41 7.65
C ARG A 25 -11.06 -9.49 7.16
N CYS A 26 -11.42 -8.67 6.17
CA CYS A 26 -12.75 -8.73 5.57
C CYS A 26 -13.03 -10.11 4.96
N MET A 27 -12.04 -10.71 4.27
CA MET A 27 -12.18 -12.05 3.70
C MET A 27 -12.37 -13.11 4.80
N ASP A 28 -11.61 -13.04 5.89
CA ASP A 28 -11.71 -13.97 7.01
C ASP A 28 -13.09 -13.88 7.71
N GLU A 29 -13.63 -12.67 7.87
CA GLU A 29 -14.95 -12.45 8.50
C GLU A 29 -16.13 -12.83 7.59
N ASN A 30 -15.95 -12.75 6.26
CA ASN A 30 -17.02 -12.97 5.28
C ASN A 30 -16.93 -14.33 4.56
N ASN A 31 -16.28 -15.34 5.17
CA ASN A 31 -16.11 -16.67 4.57
C ASN A 31 -15.51 -16.63 3.15
N TYR A 32 -14.57 -15.72 2.92
CA TYR A 32 -13.89 -15.50 1.64
C TYR A 32 -14.81 -14.99 0.51
N ASP A 33 -15.94 -14.37 0.85
CA ASP A 33 -16.81 -13.67 -0.10
C ASP A 33 -16.16 -12.35 -0.56
N LYS A 34 -15.56 -12.41 -1.75
CA LYS A 34 -14.84 -11.29 -2.36
C LYS A 34 -15.75 -10.11 -2.68
N GLU A 35 -17.03 -10.34 -2.96
CA GLU A 35 -17.93 -9.27 -3.39
C GLU A 35 -18.16 -8.28 -2.24
N ARG A 36 -18.33 -8.81 -1.02
CA ARG A 36 -18.46 -8.01 0.21
C ARG A 36 -17.22 -7.18 0.53
N CYS A 37 -16.05 -7.64 0.10
CA CYS A 37 -14.77 -6.99 0.34
C CYS A 37 -14.26 -6.14 -0.84
N SER A 38 -15.07 -5.94 -1.88
CA SER A 38 -14.69 -5.21 -3.10
C SER A 38 -14.16 -3.79 -2.82
N SER A 39 -14.70 -3.11 -1.81
CA SER A 39 -14.26 -1.78 -1.38
C SER A 39 -12.82 -1.80 -0.87
N TYR A 40 -12.45 -2.76 -0.03
CA TYR A 40 -11.08 -2.92 0.48
C TYR A 40 -10.09 -3.24 -0.65
N PHE A 41 -10.49 -4.10 -1.61
CA PHE A 41 -9.67 -4.37 -2.78
C PHE A 41 -9.49 -3.14 -3.68
N LEU A 42 -10.52 -2.29 -3.79
CA LEU A 42 -10.42 -1.04 -4.53
C LEU A 42 -9.44 -0.07 -3.86
N LYS A 43 -9.51 0.09 -2.54
CA LYS A 43 -8.53 0.90 -1.76
C LYS A 43 -7.11 0.39 -1.95
N TYR A 44 -6.89 -0.92 -1.85
CA TYR A 44 -5.58 -1.52 -2.09
C TYR A 44 -5.06 -1.25 -3.51
N LYS A 45 -5.91 -1.34 -4.54
CA LYS A 45 -5.54 -1.00 -5.92
C LYS A 45 -5.20 0.48 -6.08
N ASN A 46 -5.98 1.38 -5.47
CA ASN A 46 -5.75 2.82 -5.50
C ASN A 46 -4.44 3.17 -4.80
N CYS A 47 -4.17 2.59 -3.64
CA CYS A 47 -2.91 2.73 -2.92
C CYS A 47 -1.70 2.34 -3.79
N ARG A 48 -1.73 1.15 -4.42
CA ARG A 48 -0.62 0.73 -5.30
C ARG A 48 -0.46 1.66 -6.49
N ARG A 49 -1.55 2.15 -7.07
CA ARG A 49 -1.50 3.09 -8.21
C ARG A 49 -0.84 4.41 -7.81
N PHE A 50 -1.19 4.93 -6.63
CA PHE A 50 -0.63 6.16 -6.08
C PHE A 50 0.88 6.04 -5.81
N TRP A 51 1.30 4.99 -5.11
CA TRP A 51 2.73 4.83 -4.82
C TRP A 51 3.56 4.50 -6.06
N ASN A 52 2.98 3.82 -7.05
CA ASN A 52 3.61 3.63 -8.35
C ASN A 52 3.80 4.95 -9.10
N SER A 53 2.85 5.91 -9.04
CA SER A 53 3.04 7.20 -9.69
C SER A 53 4.16 8.01 -9.03
N ILE A 54 4.25 8.00 -7.70
CA ILE A 54 5.37 8.61 -6.96
C ILE A 54 6.69 7.92 -7.33
N MET A 55 6.72 6.59 -7.40
CA MET A 55 7.91 5.84 -7.80
C MET A 55 8.40 6.22 -9.19
N ILE A 56 7.48 6.34 -10.16
CA ILE A 56 7.82 6.77 -11.54
C ILE A 56 8.38 8.19 -11.54
N GLN A 57 7.77 9.12 -10.80
CA GLN A 57 8.27 10.50 -10.67
C GLN A 57 9.67 10.55 -10.04
N ARG A 58 9.89 9.82 -8.94
CA ARG A 58 11.21 9.73 -8.29
C ARG A 58 12.27 9.14 -9.21
N ARG A 59 11.90 8.11 -9.99
CA ARG A 59 12.77 7.52 -11.01
C ARG A 59 13.13 8.50 -12.12
N GLN A 60 12.18 9.30 -12.60
CA GLN A 60 12.43 10.36 -13.58
C GLN A 60 13.37 11.43 -13.04
N ASN A 61 13.25 11.75 -11.75
CA ASN A 61 14.12 12.72 -11.06
C ASN A 61 15.47 12.14 -10.64
N GLY A 62 15.74 10.85 -10.90
CA GLY A 62 16.99 10.18 -10.50
C GLY A 62 17.16 9.98 -8.99
N VAL A 63 16.07 10.06 -8.20
CA VAL A 63 16.11 9.92 -6.74
C VAL A 63 16.10 8.45 -6.36
N THR A 64 17.13 8.00 -5.63
CA THR A 64 17.22 6.66 -5.06
C THR A 64 17.17 6.72 -3.52
N PRO A 65 16.40 5.84 -2.85
CA PRO A 65 15.56 4.78 -3.40
C PRO A 65 14.32 5.29 -4.15
N PHE A 66 13.94 4.57 -5.22
CA PHE A 66 12.78 4.93 -6.06
C PHE A 66 11.47 4.83 -5.27
N MET A 67 11.39 3.87 -4.35
CA MET A 67 10.27 3.74 -3.44
C MET A 67 10.54 4.64 -2.22
N PRO A 68 9.66 5.60 -1.89
CA PRO A 68 9.84 6.44 -0.70
C PRO A 68 9.89 5.59 0.57
N THR A 69 10.74 6.02 1.51
CA THR A 69 10.88 5.45 2.87
C THR A 69 9.67 5.78 3.74
N ALA A 70 9.47 5.09 4.87
CA ALA A 70 8.34 5.36 5.76
C ALA A 70 8.20 6.86 6.15
N ALA A 71 9.31 7.53 6.47
CA ALA A 71 9.30 8.96 6.81
C ALA A 71 8.81 9.85 5.65
N GLU A 72 9.32 9.62 4.43
CA GLU A 72 8.88 10.38 3.25
C GLU A 72 7.41 10.11 2.91
N ARG A 73 6.90 8.92 3.25
CA ARG A 73 5.49 8.60 3.04
C ARG A 73 4.60 9.38 3.99
N ASP A 74 4.99 9.49 5.26
CA ASP A 74 4.25 10.29 6.24
C ASP A 74 4.21 11.77 5.83
N GLU A 75 5.31 12.29 5.28
CA GLU A 75 5.34 13.65 4.72
C GLU A 75 4.40 13.80 3.51
N ILE A 76 4.44 12.86 2.55
CA ILE A 76 3.57 12.89 1.36
C ILE A 76 2.09 12.80 1.77
N LEU A 77 1.75 11.91 2.71
CA LEU A 77 0.39 11.74 3.21
C LEU A 77 -0.07 12.96 4.02
N GLY A 78 0.81 13.53 4.84
CA GLY A 78 0.56 14.76 5.59
C GLY A 78 0.32 15.95 4.68
N ALA A 79 1.10 16.09 3.61
CA ALA A 79 0.94 17.15 2.61
C ALA A 79 -0.38 17.05 1.83
N MET A 80 -0.92 15.84 1.63
CA MET A 80 -2.20 15.64 0.94
C MET A 80 -3.41 15.92 1.82
N GLY A 81 -3.25 15.89 3.15
CA GLY A 81 -4.31 16.17 4.13
C GLY A 81 -5.50 15.20 4.09
N LYS A 82 -5.48 14.21 3.18
CA LYS A 82 -6.49 13.18 2.94
C LYS A 82 -5.79 11.92 2.45
N MET A 83 -6.30 10.76 2.85
CA MET A 83 -5.81 9.49 2.32
C MET A 83 -6.15 9.42 0.82
N PRO A 84 -5.17 9.26 -0.10
CA PRO A 84 -5.42 9.32 -1.54
C PRO A 84 -6.11 8.07 -2.10
N TYR A 85 -6.56 7.16 -1.23
CA TYR A 85 -7.18 5.88 -1.57
C TYR A 85 -8.21 5.45 -0.53
#